data_AF-A0A968A4W6-F1
#
_entry.id   AF-A0A968A4W6-F1
#
_cell.length_a   1.000
_cell.length_b   1.000
_cell.length_c   1.000
_cell.angle_alpha   90.00
_cell.angle_beta   90.00
_cell.angle_gamma   90.00
#
_symmetry.space_group_name_H-M   'P 1'
#
loop_
_entity.id
_entity.type
_entity.pdbx_description
1 polymer ?
#
loop_
_entity_poly.entity_id
_entity_poly.type
_entity_poly.pdbx_seq_one_letter_code
_entity_poly.pdbx_strand_id
1 'polypeptide(L)'
;MVEPNELDRERPYIEHNIEYTRMAYGLDDVQREAYSLQDTLSKEIIDENEATIQNIRLWDARPLLSTYRQIQEIRLYYRFSDVDIDRYTVDGDYRQVMLSPREFSYDQVPSRAQTWQNQRLTYTHGYGVVMSPVNVVTPEGLPRLLIKDIPPVSSIDIEVNEPAIYYGEETGHYVFTGTTTQEFDYPVGGENMFTEYAGTGGVPMQTLFKRLLYAYEFGSIKILISGYFTDESRVHYHRE
;
A
#
# COMPACT_ATOMS: atom_id res chain seq x y z
N MET A 1 -35.15 -39.83 11.47
CA MET A 1 -35.02 -38.67 10.56
C MET A 1 -34.06 -39.10 9.47
N VAL A 2 -34.45 -38.98 8.20
CA VAL A 2 -33.59 -39.32 7.06
C VAL A 2 -32.87 -38.04 6.68
N GLU A 3 -31.56 -37.98 6.84
CA GLU A 3 -30.76 -36.85 6.34
C GLU A 3 -30.90 -36.80 4.81
N PRO A 4 -31.29 -35.66 4.23
CA PRO A 4 -31.37 -35.53 2.78
C PRO A 4 -29.97 -35.70 2.19
N ASN A 5 -29.88 -36.38 1.05
CA ASN A 5 -28.63 -36.52 0.30
C ASN A 5 -28.32 -35.20 -0.43
N GLU A 6 -27.85 -34.21 0.34
CA GLU A 6 -27.52 -32.86 -0.11
C GLU A 6 -26.44 -32.86 -1.21
N LEU A 7 -25.45 -33.74 -1.09
CA LEU A 7 -24.34 -33.86 -2.03
C LEU A 7 -24.82 -34.23 -3.46
N ASP A 8 -25.85 -35.08 -3.60
CA ASP A 8 -26.43 -35.41 -4.90
C ASP A 8 -27.26 -34.25 -5.48
N ARG A 9 -27.85 -33.40 -4.64
CA ARG A 9 -28.64 -32.23 -5.10
C ARG A 9 -27.76 -31.04 -5.46
N GLU A 10 -26.60 -30.88 -4.81
CA GLU A 10 -25.67 -29.78 -5.06
C GLU A 10 -24.71 -30.03 -6.22
N ARG A 11 -24.40 -31.31 -6.52
CA ARG A 11 -23.49 -31.70 -7.61
C ARG A 11 -23.71 -30.96 -8.94
N PRO A 12 -24.93 -30.87 -9.51
CA PRO A 12 -25.11 -30.16 -10.77
C PRO A 12 -24.78 -28.66 -10.67
N TYR A 13 -25.03 -28.03 -9.52
CA TYR A 13 -24.71 -26.62 -9.32
C TYR A 13 -23.20 -26.39 -9.17
N ILE A 14 -22.48 -27.32 -8.52
CA ILE A 14 -21.02 -27.30 -8.42
C ILE A 14 -20.39 -27.49 -9.80
N GLU A 15 -20.88 -28.44 -10.60
CA GLU A 15 -20.42 -28.68 -11.96
C GLU A 15 -20.61 -27.44 -12.84
N HIS A 16 -21.80 -26.83 -12.83
CA HIS A 16 -22.04 -25.57 -13.54
C HIS A 16 -21.13 -24.45 -13.03
N ASN A 17 -20.94 -24.30 -11.72
CA ASN A 17 -20.08 -23.27 -11.17
C ASN A 17 -18.63 -23.43 -11.64
N ILE A 18 -18.10 -24.66 -11.64
CA ILE A 18 -16.76 -24.97 -12.16
C ILE A 18 -16.69 -24.67 -13.66
N GLU A 19 -17.66 -25.11 -14.44
CA GLU A 19 -17.70 -24.90 -15.90
C GLU A 19 -17.71 -23.40 -16.25
N TYR A 20 -18.66 -22.65 -15.71
CA TYR A 20 -18.79 -21.22 -15.99
C TYR A 20 -17.62 -20.40 -15.45
N THR A 21 -17.03 -20.80 -14.31
CA THR A 21 -15.80 -20.17 -13.81
C THR A 21 -14.65 -20.41 -14.78
N ARG A 22 -14.49 -21.64 -15.28
CA ARG A 22 -13.44 -21.95 -16.26
C ARG A 22 -13.62 -21.16 -17.54
N MET A 23 -14.84 -21.06 -18.07
CA MET A 23 -15.14 -20.24 -19.25
C MET A 23 -14.86 -18.75 -19.00
N ALA A 24 -15.28 -18.20 -17.86
CA ALA A 24 -15.08 -16.79 -17.52
C ALA A 24 -13.60 -16.40 -17.45
N TYR A 25 -12.74 -17.31 -16.99
CA TYR A 25 -11.29 -17.14 -16.95
C TYR A 25 -10.56 -17.69 -18.20
N GLY A 26 -11.27 -18.20 -19.21
CA GLY A 26 -10.69 -18.79 -20.43
C GLY A 26 -9.87 -20.06 -20.19
N LEU A 27 -10.15 -20.80 -19.12
CA LEU A 27 -9.44 -22.03 -18.71
C LEU A 27 -9.98 -23.30 -19.39
N ASP A 28 -10.96 -23.16 -20.27
CA ASP A 28 -11.50 -24.20 -21.16
C ASP A 28 -10.69 -24.34 -22.46
N ASP A 29 -9.97 -23.29 -22.88
CA ASP A 29 -9.10 -23.28 -24.08
C ASP A 29 -7.59 -23.32 -23.77
N VAL A 30 -7.21 -23.73 -22.55
CA VAL A 30 -5.80 -23.86 -22.18
C VAL A 30 -5.22 -25.20 -22.58
N GLN A 31 -4.10 -25.17 -23.30
CA GLN A 31 -3.30 -26.37 -23.54
C GLN A 31 -2.62 -26.80 -22.24
N ARG A 32 -2.87 -28.03 -21.81
CA ARG A 32 -2.20 -28.64 -20.66
C ARG A 32 -1.02 -29.44 -21.15
N GLU A 33 0.18 -28.97 -20.86
CA GLU A 33 1.40 -29.74 -21.08
C GLU A 33 1.81 -30.44 -19.79
N ALA A 34 2.07 -31.74 -19.88
CA ALA A 34 2.63 -32.49 -18.77
C ALA A 34 4.11 -32.10 -18.62
N TYR A 35 4.41 -31.29 -17.61
CA TYR A 35 5.79 -30.94 -17.27
C TYR A 35 6.45 -32.10 -16.51
N SER A 36 7.29 -32.87 -17.21
CA SER A 36 8.11 -33.90 -16.59
C SER A 36 9.29 -33.23 -15.89
N LEU A 37 9.32 -33.26 -14.56
CA LEU A 37 10.50 -32.85 -13.79
C LEU A 37 11.68 -33.74 -14.20
N GLN A 38 12.71 -33.15 -14.80
CA GLN A 38 13.98 -33.85 -15.00
C GLN A 38 14.80 -33.68 -13.72
N ASP A 39 15.09 -34.79 -13.04
CA ASP A 39 15.81 -34.79 -11.75
C ASP A 39 17.31 -34.44 -11.85
N THR A 40 17.78 -33.97 -13.01
CA THR A 40 19.19 -33.65 -13.26
C THR A 40 19.37 -32.15 -13.41
N LEU A 41 19.75 -31.50 -12.31
CA LEU A 41 20.19 -30.10 -12.30
C LEU A 41 21.68 -30.04 -12.70
N SER A 42 21.99 -29.34 -13.80
CA SER A 42 23.37 -29.04 -14.21
C SER A 42 23.67 -27.56 -14.02
N LYS A 43 24.95 -27.18 -14.06
CA LYS A 43 25.35 -25.77 -14.00
C LYS A 43 24.85 -25.00 -15.22
N GLU A 44 24.88 -25.62 -16.40
CA GLU A 44 24.41 -25.02 -17.64
C GLU A 44 22.91 -24.65 -17.55
N ILE A 45 22.09 -25.52 -16.95
CA ILE A 45 20.67 -25.23 -16.70
C ILE A 45 20.49 -24.02 -15.79
N ILE A 46 21.33 -23.88 -14.75
CA ILE A 46 21.28 -22.71 -13.84
C ILE A 46 21.67 -21.43 -14.60
N ASP A 47 22.74 -21.49 -15.37
CA ASP A 47 23.26 -20.34 -16.14
C ASP A 47 22.24 -19.90 -17.22
N GLU A 48 21.52 -20.84 -17.85
CA GLU A 48 20.45 -20.54 -18.82
C GLU A 48 19.17 -19.99 -18.17
N ASN A 49 18.97 -20.20 -16.87
CA ASN A 49 17.76 -19.82 -16.14
C ASN A 49 18.02 -18.76 -15.07
N GLU A 50 19.04 -17.92 -15.25
CA GLU A 50 19.43 -16.90 -14.28
C GLU A 50 18.25 -16.00 -13.86
N ALA A 51 17.44 -15.54 -14.82
CA ALA A 51 16.25 -14.72 -14.55
C ALA A 51 15.25 -15.42 -13.63
N THR A 52 15.09 -16.74 -13.73
CA THR A 52 14.24 -17.52 -12.83
C THR A 52 14.85 -17.56 -11.44
N ILE A 53 16.13 -17.95 -11.32
CA ILE A 53 16.86 -18.04 -10.05
C ILE A 53 16.85 -16.69 -9.30
N GLN A 54 17.07 -15.61 -10.03
CA GLN A 54 17.06 -14.25 -9.51
C GLN A 54 15.69 -13.79 -8.99
N ASN A 55 14.62 -14.54 -9.25
CA ASN A 55 13.25 -14.22 -8.90
C ASN A 55 12.53 -15.34 -8.12
N ILE A 56 13.24 -16.39 -7.68
CA ILE A 56 12.66 -17.41 -6.79
C ILE A 56 12.37 -16.77 -5.44
N ARG A 57 11.10 -16.55 -5.14
CA ARG A 57 10.66 -15.96 -3.88
C ARG A 57 11.02 -16.88 -2.70
N LEU A 58 11.89 -16.37 -1.82
CA LEU A 58 12.25 -17.00 -0.55
C LEU A 58 11.45 -16.42 0.63
N TRP A 59 11.02 -15.16 0.53
CA TRP A 59 10.23 -14.48 1.55
C TRP A 59 8.73 -14.83 1.45
N ASP A 60 8.09 -15.05 2.60
CA ASP A 60 6.62 -15.03 2.73
C ASP A 60 6.18 -13.64 3.21
N ALA A 61 5.05 -13.15 2.71
CA ALA A 61 4.58 -11.79 2.99
C ALA A 61 4.32 -11.54 4.48
N ARG A 62 3.78 -12.52 5.21
CA ARG A 62 3.40 -12.37 6.63
C ARG A 62 4.59 -12.20 7.58
N PRO A 63 5.62 -13.06 7.56
CA PRO A 63 6.81 -12.84 8.37
C PRO A 63 7.57 -11.59 7.92
N LEU A 64 7.61 -11.31 6.61
CA LEU A 64 8.29 -10.11 6.10
C LEU A 64 7.64 -8.82 6.60
N LEU A 65 6.30 -8.77 6.63
CA LEU A 65 5.55 -7.65 7.21
C LEU A 65 5.92 -7.41 8.67
N SER A 66 6.01 -8.49 9.46
CA SER A 66 6.43 -8.40 10.87
C SER A 66 7.83 -7.84 11.01
N THR A 67 8.75 -8.26 10.13
CA THR A 67 10.09 -7.72 10.08
C THR A 67 10.09 -6.24 9.70
N TYR A 68 9.39 -5.83 8.64
CA TYR A 68 9.30 -4.42 8.23
C TYR A 68 8.79 -3.53 9.37
N ARG A 69 7.72 -3.94 10.07
CA ARG A 69 7.24 -3.21 11.25
C ARG A 69 8.34 -3.06 12.31
N GLN A 70 9.04 -4.15 12.63
CA GLN A 70 10.11 -4.11 13.63
C GLN A 70 11.27 -3.18 13.27
N ILE A 71 11.71 -3.16 12.00
CA ILE A 71 12.93 -2.46 11.61
C ILE A 71 12.70 -1.12 10.90
N GLN A 72 11.47 -0.80 10.47
CA GLN A 72 11.20 0.34 9.58
C GLN A 72 9.93 1.15 9.91
N GLU A 73 9.19 0.81 10.97
CA GLU A 73 8.00 1.59 11.38
C GLU A 73 8.42 2.93 12.03
N ILE A 74 9.57 2.97 12.71
CA ILE A 74 10.28 4.16 13.24
C ILE A 74 9.49 4.96 14.31
N ARG A 75 8.17 5.10 14.18
CA ARG A 75 7.23 5.74 15.10
C ARG A 75 5.91 4.95 15.12
N LEU A 76 5.22 5.00 16.25
CA LEU A 76 3.99 4.22 16.49
C LEU A 76 2.80 4.60 15.60
N TYR A 77 2.78 5.81 15.02
CA TYR A 77 1.71 6.26 14.14
C TYR A 77 1.93 5.89 12.68
N TYR A 78 3.11 5.39 12.32
CA TYR A 78 3.29 4.75 11.03
C TYR A 78 2.87 3.31 11.12
N ARG A 79 2.36 2.78 10.01
CA ARG A 79 1.89 1.40 9.91
C ARG A 79 2.19 0.85 8.52
N PHE A 80 2.64 -0.39 8.49
CA PHE A 80 2.64 -1.21 7.28
C PHE A 80 1.44 -2.15 7.38
N SER A 81 0.51 -2.09 6.44
CA SER A 81 -0.72 -2.89 6.51
C SER A 81 -0.55 -4.27 5.89
N ASP A 82 0.13 -4.33 4.76
CA ASP A 82 0.43 -5.55 4.02
C ASP A 82 1.84 -5.51 3.38
N VAL A 83 2.16 -6.54 2.60
CA VAL A 83 3.37 -6.55 1.76
C VAL A 83 2.97 -7.08 0.39
N ASP A 84 3.08 -6.20 -0.59
CA ASP A 84 2.82 -6.50 -1.98
C ASP A 84 4.02 -7.15 -2.66
N ILE A 85 3.73 -7.88 -3.74
CA ILE A 85 4.73 -8.49 -4.60
C ILE A 85 4.57 -7.92 -5.99
N ASP A 86 5.63 -7.28 -6.48
CA ASP A 86 5.62 -6.65 -7.80
C ASP A 86 6.95 -6.89 -8.51
N ARG A 87 7.09 -6.37 -9.72
CA ARG A 87 8.28 -6.52 -10.56
C ARG A 87 8.73 -5.18 -11.12
N TYR A 88 10.01 -4.87 -10.91
CA TYR A 88 10.65 -3.65 -11.40
C TYR A 88 11.95 -3.98 -12.12
N THR A 89 12.40 -3.07 -12.98
CA THR A 89 13.77 -3.08 -13.45
C THR A 89 14.64 -2.40 -12.39
N VAL A 90 15.59 -3.15 -11.84
CA VAL A 90 16.51 -2.71 -10.78
C VAL A 90 17.93 -2.89 -11.29
N ASP A 91 18.67 -1.79 -11.41
CA ASP A 91 20.03 -1.73 -11.96
C ASP A 91 20.14 -2.40 -13.36
N GLY A 92 19.07 -2.29 -14.17
CA GLY A 92 18.95 -2.91 -15.49
C GLY A 92 18.40 -4.34 -15.53
N ASP A 93 18.26 -5.01 -14.37
CA ASP A 93 17.73 -6.37 -14.28
C ASP A 93 16.24 -6.38 -13.95
N TYR A 94 15.45 -7.24 -14.59
CA TYR A 94 14.05 -7.44 -14.22
C TYR A 94 13.95 -8.29 -12.95
N ARG A 95 13.56 -7.66 -11.84
CA ARG A 95 13.54 -8.23 -10.50
C ARG A 95 12.13 -8.21 -9.92
N GLN A 96 11.78 -9.30 -9.25
CA GLN A 96 10.64 -9.38 -8.37
C GLN A 96 11.05 -8.84 -7.00
N VAL A 97 10.24 -7.93 -6.48
CA VAL A 97 10.43 -7.28 -5.20
C VAL A 97 9.20 -7.48 -4.34
N MET A 98 9.42 -7.35 -3.03
CA MET A 98 8.35 -7.16 -2.07
C MET A 98 8.45 -5.75 -1.53
N LEU A 99 7.31 -5.07 -1.42
CA LEU A 99 7.26 -3.69 -0.99
C LEU A 99 6.06 -3.44 -0.09
N SER A 100 6.15 -2.41 0.75
CA SER A 100 5.07 -2.03 1.64
C SER A 100 5.07 -0.50 1.83
N PRO A 101 3.95 0.18 1.53
CA PRO A 101 3.82 1.61 1.80
C PRO A 101 3.77 1.86 3.31
N ARG A 102 4.46 2.91 3.75
CA ARG A 102 4.42 3.33 5.15
C ARG A 102 3.26 4.30 5.34
N GLU A 103 2.12 3.78 5.76
CA GLU A 103 0.91 4.58 5.94
C GLU A 103 0.81 5.22 7.32
N PHE A 104 -0.07 6.20 7.47
CA PHE A 104 -0.28 6.92 8.73
C PHE A 104 -1.58 6.47 9.41
N SER A 105 -1.46 5.85 10.57
CA SER A 105 -2.58 5.40 11.38
C SER A 105 -2.94 6.43 12.45
N TYR A 106 -4.00 7.21 12.20
CA TYR A 106 -4.46 8.25 13.14
C TYR A 106 -4.90 7.71 14.51
N ASP A 107 -5.35 6.45 14.58
CA ASP A 107 -5.78 5.81 15.82
C ASP A 107 -4.63 5.63 16.82
N GLN A 108 -3.38 5.67 16.35
CA GLN A 108 -2.17 5.59 17.17
C GLN A 108 -1.69 6.96 17.67
N VAL A 109 -2.32 8.05 17.21
CA VAL A 109 -2.04 9.41 17.71
C VAL A 109 -2.64 9.55 19.10
N PRO A 110 -1.91 10.08 20.10
CA PRO A 110 -2.43 10.25 21.46
C PRO A 110 -3.74 11.03 21.47
N SER A 111 -4.74 10.59 22.24
CA SER A 111 -6.09 11.17 22.22
C SER A 111 -6.14 12.68 22.48
N ARG A 112 -5.21 13.22 23.28
CA ARG A 112 -5.07 14.67 23.52
C ARG A 112 -4.71 15.47 22.25
N ALA A 113 -4.07 14.83 21.28
CA ALA A 113 -3.70 15.37 19.98
C ALA A 113 -4.70 14.98 18.89
N GLN A 114 -5.76 14.23 19.21
CA GLN A 114 -6.78 13.83 18.25
C GLN A 114 -7.84 14.93 18.03
N THR A 115 -7.39 16.14 17.69
CA THR A 115 -8.29 17.27 17.39
C THR A 115 -8.78 17.20 15.94
N TRP A 116 -9.91 17.85 15.64
CA TRP A 116 -10.42 17.95 14.26
C TRP A 116 -9.39 18.60 13.32
N GLN A 117 -8.67 19.62 13.78
CA GLN A 117 -7.60 20.24 12.98
C GLN A 117 -6.51 19.22 12.66
N ASN A 118 -6.03 18.50 13.67
CA ASN A 118 -4.98 17.51 13.44
C ASN A 118 -5.45 16.35 12.54
N GLN A 119 -6.68 15.86 12.73
CA GLN A 119 -7.23 14.77 11.94
C GLN A 119 -7.46 15.13 10.49
N ARG A 120 -7.88 16.37 10.22
CA ARG A 120 -8.39 16.76 8.91
C ARG A 120 -7.44 17.64 8.12
N LEU A 121 -6.50 18.31 8.78
CA LEU A 121 -5.64 19.33 8.16
C LEU A 121 -4.15 19.09 8.38
N THR A 122 -3.74 18.41 9.46
CA THR A 122 -2.30 18.21 9.76
C THR A 122 -1.83 16.82 9.35
N TYR A 123 -2.47 15.75 9.85
CA TYR A 123 -2.09 14.38 9.54
C TYR A 123 -2.88 13.88 8.34
N THR A 124 -2.42 14.28 7.15
CA THR A 124 -3.17 14.07 5.91
C THR A 124 -2.70 12.87 5.09
N HIS A 125 -1.46 12.41 5.25
CA HIS A 125 -0.85 11.39 4.41
C HIS A 125 0.10 10.44 5.18
N GLY A 126 0.32 9.25 4.61
CA GLY A 126 1.45 8.37 4.94
C GLY A 126 2.74 8.84 4.28
N TYR A 127 3.88 8.20 4.56
CA TYR A 127 5.17 8.68 4.04
C TYR A 127 6.19 7.58 3.75
N GLY A 128 6.44 7.36 2.46
CA GLY A 128 7.49 6.51 1.94
C GLY A 128 7.10 5.05 1.77
N VAL A 129 8.08 4.25 1.34
CA VAL A 129 7.91 2.83 1.03
C VAL A 129 9.15 2.07 1.50
N VAL A 130 8.95 0.84 1.94
CA VAL A 130 10.05 -0.12 2.18
C VAL A 130 10.01 -1.15 1.06
N MET A 131 11.18 -1.48 0.50
CA MET A 131 11.30 -2.44 -0.59
C MET A 131 12.47 -3.37 -0.35
N SER A 132 12.31 -4.66 -0.67
CA SER A 132 13.39 -5.65 -0.68
C SER A 132 13.19 -6.66 -1.82
N PRO A 133 14.26 -7.25 -2.38
CA PRO A 133 14.09 -8.31 -3.37
C PRO A 133 13.48 -9.56 -2.71
N VAL A 134 12.75 -10.36 -3.49
CA VAL A 134 12.05 -11.55 -2.97
C VAL A 134 12.99 -12.68 -2.50
N ASN A 135 14.27 -12.65 -2.89
CA ASN A 135 15.19 -13.79 -2.81
C ASN A 135 16.53 -13.49 -2.11
N VAL A 136 16.71 -12.32 -1.49
CA VAL A 136 17.97 -11.98 -0.82
C VAL A 136 17.77 -11.86 0.68
N VAL A 137 18.62 -12.56 1.41
CA VAL A 137 18.68 -12.60 2.87
C VAL A 137 20.06 -12.12 3.30
N THR A 138 20.13 -11.24 4.30
CA THR A 138 21.40 -10.82 4.90
C THR A 138 21.97 -11.92 5.81
N PRO A 139 23.25 -11.88 6.20
CA PRO A 139 23.82 -12.84 7.14
C PRO A 139 23.08 -12.96 8.48
N GLU A 140 22.38 -11.89 8.88
CA GLU A 140 21.57 -11.81 10.10
C GLU A 140 20.17 -12.44 9.94
N GLY A 141 19.83 -12.95 8.75
CA GLY A 141 18.52 -13.52 8.46
C GLY A 141 17.44 -12.47 8.17
N LEU A 142 17.83 -11.23 7.83
CA LEU A 142 16.90 -10.13 7.52
C LEU A 142 16.75 -9.93 6.01
N PRO A 143 15.67 -9.29 5.53
CA PRO A 143 15.57 -8.86 4.14
C PRO A 143 16.62 -7.79 3.84
N ARG A 144 17.25 -7.88 2.67
CA ARG A 144 18.09 -6.79 2.16
C ARG A 144 17.18 -5.65 1.67
N LEU A 145 17.09 -4.56 2.41
CA LEU A 145 16.27 -3.41 2.01
C LEU A 145 16.95 -2.62 0.88
N LEU A 146 16.23 -2.44 -0.22
CA LEU A 146 16.62 -1.61 -1.37
C LEU A 146 16.22 -0.15 -1.16
N ILE A 147 14.99 0.07 -0.65
CA ILE A 147 14.43 1.37 -0.25
C ILE A 147 14.03 1.26 1.22
N LYS A 148 14.43 2.24 2.03
CA LYS A 148 14.21 2.24 3.49
C LYS A 148 14.27 3.64 4.10
N ASP A 149 14.02 3.70 5.39
CA ASP A 149 14.14 4.84 6.29
C ASP A 149 13.11 5.96 6.04
N ILE A 150 13.24 7.06 6.78
CA ILE A 150 12.43 8.27 6.65
C ILE A 150 13.33 9.51 6.78
N PRO A 151 13.44 10.35 5.73
CA PRO A 151 12.86 10.15 4.40
C PRO A 151 13.43 8.92 3.67
N PRO A 152 12.70 8.34 2.68
CA PRO A 152 13.18 7.16 1.96
C PRO A 152 14.53 7.38 1.30
N VAL A 153 15.45 6.44 1.54
CA VAL A 153 16.75 6.34 0.89
C VAL A 153 16.74 5.11 0.00
N SER A 154 17.08 5.29 -1.27
CA SER A 154 17.26 4.22 -2.23
C SER A 154 18.72 3.84 -2.37
N SER A 155 18.98 2.54 -2.51
CA SER A 155 20.32 1.98 -2.79
C SER A 155 20.45 1.44 -4.22
N ILE A 156 19.43 1.68 -5.04
CA ILE A 156 19.27 1.23 -6.42
C ILE A 156 18.90 2.42 -7.31
N ASP A 157 18.80 2.20 -8.62
CA ASP A 157 18.40 3.19 -9.65
C ASP A 157 16.92 3.63 -9.62
N ILE A 158 16.18 3.35 -8.55
CA ILE A 158 14.80 3.79 -8.34
C ILE A 158 14.76 4.90 -7.30
N GLU A 159 14.37 6.11 -7.72
CA GLU A 159 14.24 7.27 -6.83
C GLU A 159 12.78 7.48 -6.38
N VAL A 160 12.58 7.80 -5.09
CA VAL A 160 11.27 8.13 -4.52
C VAL A 160 11.18 9.66 -4.39
N ASN A 161 10.75 10.31 -5.46
CA ASN A 161 10.69 11.78 -5.53
C ASN A 161 9.57 12.39 -4.68
N GLU A 162 8.41 11.73 -4.63
CA GLU A 162 7.24 12.18 -3.88
C GLU A 162 6.78 11.06 -2.93
N PRO A 163 7.29 11.00 -1.69
CA PRO A 163 7.00 9.91 -0.76
C PRO A 163 5.61 9.98 -0.13
N ALA A 164 4.90 11.10 -0.25
CA ALA A 164 3.65 11.35 0.45
C ALA A 164 2.49 10.50 -0.11
N ILE A 165 1.85 9.72 0.76
CA ILE A 165 0.79 8.77 0.41
C ILE A 165 -0.56 9.33 0.85
N TYR A 166 -1.26 10.00 -0.07
CA TYR A 166 -2.59 10.55 0.18
C TYR A 166 -3.73 9.54 -0.06
N TYR A 167 -3.43 8.39 -0.68
CA TYR A 167 -4.41 7.36 -1.02
C TYR A 167 -3.76 6.00 -0.71
N GLY A 168 -4.44 5.19 0.10
CA GLY A 168 -3.87 3.97 0.70
C GLY A 168 -4.86 3.30 1.65
N GLU A 169 -4.48 2.14 2.16
CA GLU A 169 -5.35 1.25 2.94
C GLU A 169 -5.72 1.81 4.32
N GLU A 170 -4.89 2.68 4.91
CA GLU A 170 -5.15 3.33 6.21
C GLU A 170 -5.81 4.72 6.04
N THR A 171 -6.15 5.12 4.82
CA THR A 171 -6.66 6.47 4.51
C THR A 171 -8.19 6.58 4.55
N GLY A 172 -8.88 5.75 5.34
CA GLY A 172 -10.35 5.66 5.48
C GLY A 172 -11.07 6.90 6.04
N HIS A 173 -10.41 8.04 6.09
CA HIS A 173 -10.94 9.30 6.61
C HIS A 173 -10.75 10.44 5.61
N TYR A 174 -11.75 11.32 5.55
CA TYR A 174 -11.63 12.54 4.76
C TYR A 174 -10.59 13.50 5.37
N VAL A 175 -9.84 14.17 4.51
CA VAL A 175 -8.87 15.21 4.86
C VAL A 175 -8.97 16.38 3.90
N PHE A 176 -8.39 17.52 4.29
CA PHE A 176 -8.28 18.69 3.44
C PHE A 176 -6.82 19.09 3.29
N THR A 177 -6.48 19.49 2.07
CA THR A 177 -5.16 19.94 1.67
C THR A 177 -5.26 21.34 1.09
N GLY A 178 -4.13 22.02 0.88
CA GLY A 178 -4.11 23.40 0.40
C GLY A 178 -4.85 24.35 1.35
N THR A 179 -4.74 24.10 2.66
CA THR A 179 -5.33 24.94 3.70
C THR A 179 -4.27 25.85 4.30
N THR A 180 -4.63 26.79 5.16
CA THR A 180 -3.64 27.62 5.88
C THR A 180 -2.87 26.84 6.96
N THR A 181 -3.27 25.61 7.27
CA THR A 181 -2.54 24.71 8.17
C THR A 181 -1.59 23.87 7.34
N GLN A 182 -0.31 23.86 7.70
CA GLN A 182 0.68 23.00 7.07
C GLN A 182 0.46 21.54 7.46
N GLU A 183 0.79 20.65 6.52
CA GLU A 183 0.61 19.22 6.65
C GLU A 183 1.87 18.64 7.29
N PHE A 184 1.70 17.75 8.26
CA PHE A 184 2.82 17.01 8.83
C PHE A 184 3.38 16.06 7.78
N ASP A 185 4.69 16.11 7.57
CA ASP A 185 5.37 15.33 6.54
C ASP A 185 6.07 14.12 7.18
N TYR A 186 7.17 14.36 7.90
CA TYR A 186 7.89 13.32 8.64
C TYR A 186 8.67 13.86 9.83
N PRO A 187 9.00 13.02 10.84
CA PRO A 187 9.81 13.43 11.96
C PRO A 187 11.30 13.37 11.62
N VAL A 188 12.08 14.37 12.07
CA VAL A 188 13.55 14.38 11.97
C VAL A 188 14.13 14.64 13.35
N GLY A 189 14.77 13.62 13.92
CA GLY A 189 15.27 13.68 15.29
C GLY A 189 14.13 13.93 16.29
N GLY A 190 14.15 15.11 16.92
CA GLY A 190 13.10 15.60 17.83
C GLY A 190 12.14 16.62 17.22
N GLU A 191 12.31 16.96 15.95
CA GLU A 191 11.51 17.96 15.23
C GLU A 191 10.59 17.29 14.20
N ASN A 192 9.60 18.05 13.71
CA ASN A 192 8.67 17.62 12.67
C ASN A 192 8.87 18.50 11.44
N MET A 193 8.99 17.86 10.29
CA MET A 193 8.93 18.52 8.99
C MET A 193 7.49 18.66 8.56
N PHE A 194 7.22 19.73 7.81
CA PHE A 194 5.91 20.05 7.29
C PHE A 194 5.99 20.32 5.80
N THR A 195 4.88 20.05 5.12
CA THR A 195 4.74 20.23 3.68
C THR A 195 3.40 20.88 3.34
N GLU A 196 3.26 21.28 2.08
CA GLU A 196 2.02 21.75 1.50
C GLU A 196 1.72 20.90 0.27
N TYR A 197 0.47 20.46 0.13
CA TYR A 197 0.07 19.63 -1.00
C TYR A 197 0.29 20.32 -2.36
N ALA A 198 1.23 19.80 -3.14
CA ALA A 198 1.52 20.24 -4.51
C ALA A 198 0.72 19.47 -5.58
N GLY A 199 -0.08 18.49 -5.18
CA GLY A 199 -0.82 17.62 -6.10
C GLY A 199 -2.11 18.22 -6.65
N THR A 200 -2.74 17.50 -7.57
CA THR A 200 -4.01 17.91 -8.21
C THR A 200 -5.21 17.06 -7.81
N GLY A 201 -5.01 16.06 -6.95
CA GLY A 201 -6.05 15.18 -6.44
C GLY A 201 -7.05 15.89 -5.52
N GLY A 202 -8.12 15.18 -5.16
CA GLY A 202 -9.21 15.73 -4.35
C GLY A 202 -10.11 16.72 -5.08
N VAL A 203 -11.23 17.07 -4.44
CA VAL A 203 -12.25 17.95 -5.02
C VAL A 203 -12.05 19.39 -4.52
N PRO A 204 -11.92 20.40 -5.41
CA PRO A 204 -11.73 21.79 -5.01
C PRO A 204 -12.92 22.36 -4.21
N MET A 205 -12.63 23.10 -3.13
CA MET A 205 -13.59 23.66 -2.16
C MET A 205 -13.73 25.19 -2.20
N GLN A 206 -13.39 25.81 -3.33
CA GLN A 206 -13.36 27.26 -3.54
C GLN A 206 -14.67 27.99 -3.20
N THR A 207 -15.82 27.34 -3.37
CA THR A 207 -17.12 28.02 -3.23
C THR A 207 -17.79 27.69 -1.90
N LEU A 208 -18.46 28.68 -1.31
CA LEU A 208 -19.23 28.50 -0.07
C LEU A 208 -20.32 27.41 -0.24
N PHE A 209 -20.90 27.27 -1.42
CA PHE A 209 -21.88 26.22 -1.72
C PHE A 209 -21.27 24.81 -1.57
N LYS A 210 -20.08 24.57 -2.15
CA LYS A 210 -19.38 23.30 -1.96
C LYS A 210 -19.01 23.06 -0.49
N ARG A 211 -18.55 24.09 0.22
CA ARG A 211 -18.27 24.00 1.65
C ARG A 211 -19.53 23.63 2.45
N LEU A 212 -20.69 24.15 2.07
CA LEU A 212 -21.98 23.82 2.70
C LEU A 212 -22.39 22.37 2.44
N LEU A 213 -22.26 21.89 1.20
CA LEU A 213 -22.54 20.49 0.86
C LEU A 213 -21.64 19.53 1.66
N TYR A 214 -20.33 19.79 1.72
CA TYR A 214 -19.41 18.95 2.49
C TYR A 214 -19.59 19.09 4.01
N ALA A 215 -19.98 20.26 4.51
CA ALA A 215 -20.35 20.42 5.92
C ALA A 215 -21.55 19.57 6.30
N TYR A 216 -22.53 19.43 5.40
CA TYR A 216 -23.68 18.56 5.57
C TYR A 216 -23.27 17.08 5.47
N GLU A 217 -22.58 16.68 4.41
CA GLU A 217 -22.14 15.30 4.17
C GLU A 217 -21.27 14.75 5.31
N PHE A 218 -20.27 15.53 5.75
CA PHE A 218 -19.35 15.10 6.80
C PHE A 218 -19.81 15.49 8.21
N GLY A 219 -21.01 16.08 8.35
CA GLY A 219 -21.58 16.47 9.64
C GLY A 219 -20.71 17.45 10.45
N SER A 220 -19.94 18.32 9.79
CA SER A 220 -18.98 19.21 10.46
C SER A 220 -19.16 20.67 10.05
N ILE A 221 -19.74 21.47 10.97
CA ILE A 221 -19.91 22.92 10.78
C ILE A 221 -18.57 23.66 10.65
N LYS A 222 -17.47 23.07 11.15
CA LYS A 222 -16.12 23.63 11.07
C LYS A 222 -15.67 23.86 9.62
N ILE A 223 -16.22 23.10 8.67
CA ILE A 223 -15.96 23.28 7.23
C ILE A 223 -16.46 24.65 6.73
N LEU A 224 -17.52 25.20 7.34
CA LEU A 224 -18.10 26.49 6.97
C LEU A 224 -17.50 27.66 7.74
N ILE A 225 -17.29 27.49 9.04
CA ILE A 225 -16.97 28.62 9.94
C ILE A 225 -15.47 28.83 10.18
N SER A 226 -14.62 27.86 9.81
CA SER A 226 -13.19 27.99 10.04
C SER A 226 -12.50 28.83 8.96
N GLY A 227 -11.49 29.59 9.39
CA GLY A 227 -10.62 30.37 8.50
C GLY A 227 -9.49 29.56 7.87
N TYR A 228 -9.55 28.22 7.90
CA TYR A 228 -8.49 27.37 7.37
C TYR A 228 -8.52 27.24 5.84
N PHE A 229 -9.71 27.36 5.26
CA PHE A 229 -9.92 27.05 3.84
C PHE A 229 -9.64 28.26 2.94
N THR A 230 -8.76 28.07 1.98
CA THR A 230 -8.38 29.02 0.93
C THR A 230 -9.07 28.67 -0.39
N ASP A 231 -8.71 29.37 -1.47
CA ASP A 231 -9.14 29.06 -2.83
C ASP A 231 -8.40 27.85 -3.43
N GLU A 232 -7.32 27.41 -2.80
CA GLU A 232 -6.55 26.23 -3.21
C GLU A 232 -7.03 24.97 -2.48
N SER A 233 -7.84 25.14 -1.43
CA SER A 233 -8.26 24.03 -0.59
C SER A 233 -9.04 22.96 -1.34
N ARG A 234 -8.68 21.71 -1.06
CA ARG A 234 -9.27 20.52 -1.65
C ARG A 234 -9.70 19.56 -0.55
N VAL A 235 -10.74 18.77 -0.83
CA VAL A 235 -11.14 17.66 0.04
C VAL A 235 -10.83 16.33 -0.63
N HIS A 236 -10.23 15.45 0.15
CA HIS A 236 -9.95 14.07 -0.23
C HIS A 236 -10.84 13.17 0.61
N TYR A 237 -11.60 12.30 -0.05
CA TYR A 237 -12.52 11.32 0.56
C TYR A 237 -12.62 10.13 -0.40
N HIS A 238 -12.99 8.94 0.11
CA HIS A 238 -12.82 7.66 -0.59
C HIS A 238 -11.38 7.49 -1.09
N ARG A 239 -10.47 7.29 -0.14
CA ARG A 239 -9.02 7.30 -0.40
C ARG A 239 -8.38 5.90 -0.33
N GLU A 240 -9.18 4.90 0.04
CA GLU A 240 -8.86 3.47 -0.02
C GLU A 240 -8.90 2.95 -1.47
#